data_AF-A0A351QX44-F1
#
_entry.id   AF-A0A351QX44-F1
#
_cell.length_a   1.000
_cell.length_b   1.000
_cell.length_c   1.000
_cell.angle_alpha   90.00
_cell.angle_beta   90.00
_cell.angle_gamma   90.00
#
_symmetry.space_group_name_H-M   'P 1'
#
loop_
_entity.id
_entity.type
_entity.pdbx_description
1 polymer ?
#
loop_
_entity_poly.entity_id
_entity_poly.type
_entity_poly.pdbx_seq_one_letter_code
_entity_poly.pdbx_strand_id
1 'polypeptide(L)' 'FGLDDVNALPISYNIAWYEQKAVIVLLSLLYLGVKNIHLGPTLPAFLSPNVAKVLVDNFGIGGITNVEDDMKMFMES' A
#
# COMPACT_ATOMS: atom_id res chain seq x y z
N PHE A 1 0.94 -12.16 -19.41
CA PHE A 1 0.08 -12.35 -18.23
C PHE A 1 -1.39 -12.39 -18.59
N GLY A 2 -1.94 -11.48 -19.43
CA GLY A 2 -3.34 -11.59 -19.89
C GLY A 2 -4.34 -11.59 -18.74
N LEU A 3 -4.00 -10.90 -17.65
CA LEU A 3 -4.77 -10.84 -16.42
C LEU A 3 -5.77 -9.70 -16.51
N ASP A 4 -6.93 -9.90 -15.91
CA ASP A 4 -8.00 -8.90 -15.83
C ASP A 4 -7.80 -7.88 -14.69
N ASP A 5 -6.87 -8.17 -13.76
CA ASP A 5 -6.56 -7.34 -12.59
C ASP A 5 -5.05 -7.11 -12.46
N VAL A 6 -4.64 -5.86 -12.19
CA VAL A 6 -3.25 -5.46 -11.95
C VAL A 6 -2.68 -6.12 -10.69
N ASN A 7 -3.52 -6.39 -9.69
CA ASN A 7 -3.11 -6.96 -8.42
C ASN A 7 -2.83 -8.47 -8.47
N ALA A 8 -3.12 -9.13 -9.61
CA ALA A 8 -2.78 -10.54 -9.83
C ALA A 8 -1.35 -10.72 -10.38
N LEU A 9 -0.62 -9.63 -10.61
CA LEU A 9 0.80 -9.68 -10.94
C LEU A 9 1.61 -10.07 -9.69
N PRO A 10 2.75 -10.79 -9.86
CA PRO A 10 3.64 -11.14 -8.76
C PRO A 10 4.47 -9.91 -8.33
N ILE A 11 3.80 -8.88 -7.82
CA ILE A 11 4.39 -7.60 -7.42
C ILE A 11 3.83 -7.19 -6.06
N SER A 12 4.73 -7.07 -5.08
CA SER A 12 4.41 -6.58 -3.74
C SER A 12 4.83 -5.11 -3.62
N TYR A 13 3.96 -4.26 -3.09
CA TYR A 13 4.20 -2.83 -2.93
C TYR A 13 4.59 -2.50 -1.49
N ASN A 14 5.89 -2.42 -1.21
CA ASN A 14 6.44 -1.90 0.05
C ASN A 14 7.08 -0.52 -0.21
N ILE A 15 6.34 0.56 0.06
CA ILE A 15 6.65 1.93 -0.35
C ILE A 15 7.08 2.77 0.86
N ALA A 16 8.27 3.35 0.78
CA ALA A 16 8.69 4.41 1.69
C ALA A 16 8.20 5.79 1.21
N TRP A 17 7.78 6.64 2.14
CA TRP A 17 7.38 8.01 1.83
C TRP A 17 7.99 9.02 2.81
N TYR A 18 8.01 10.29 2.40
CA TYR A 18 8.48 11.38 3.26
C TYR A 18 7.76 12.70 2.97
N GLU A 19 7.69 13.10 1.69
CA GLU A 19 7.15 14.40 1.28
C GLU A 19 5.87 14.26 0.43
N GLN A 20 5.34 15.38 -0.05
CA GLN A 20 4.00 15.46 -0.63
C GLN A 20 3.93 14.85 -2.04
N LYS A 21 5.03 14.74 -2.77
CA LYS A 21 5.05 14.04 -4.06
C LYS A 21 4.85 12.55 -3.88
N ALA A 22 5.34 11.94 -2.81
CA ALA A 22 5.00 10.55 -2.48
C ALA A 22 3.49 10.37 -2.25
N VAL A 23 2.80 11.39 -1.71
CA VAL A 23 1.33 11.37 -1.54
C VAL A 23 0.63 11.36 -2.90
N ILE A 24 1.04 12.19 -3.87
CA ILE A 24 0.38 12.18 -5.19
C ILE A 24 0.66 10.88 -5.96
N VAL A 25 1.83 10.27 -5.78
CA VAL A 25 2.14 8.94 -6.33
C VAL A 25 1.24 7.88 -5.71
N LEU A 26 1.06 7.88 -4.38
CA LEU A 26 0.14 6.99 -3.70
C LEU A 26 -1.28 7.14 -4.24
N LEU A 27 -1.81 8.37 -4.32
CA LEU A 27 -3.15 8.62 -4.85
C LEU A 27 -3.31 8.16 -6.31
N SER A 28 -2.27 8.29 -7.11
CA SER A 28 -2.26 7.79 -8.49
C SER A 28 -2.35 6.27 -8.55
N LEU A 29 -1.62 5.56 -7.68
CA LEU A 29 -1.70 4.09 -7.58
C LEU A 29 -3.09 3.63 -7.13
N LEU A 30 -3.68 4.31 -6.13
CA LEU A 30 -5.04 4.02 -5.68
C LEU A 30 -6.06 4.23 -6.80
N TYR A 31 -5.91 5.30 -7.60
CA TYR A 31 -6.76 5.55 -8.77
C TYR A 31 -6.64 4.45 -9.83
N LEU A 32 -5.43 3.94 -10.06
CA LEU A 32 -5.18 2.81 -10.98
C LEU A 32 -5.67 1.46 -10.44
N GLY A 33 -6.23 1.42 -9.24
CA GLY A 33 -6.77 0.20 -8.64
C GLY A 33 -5.73 -0.69 -7.97
N VAL A 34 -4.53 -0.19 -7.71
CA VAL A 34 -3.51 -0.93 -6.96
C VAL A 34 -3.93 -1.05 -5.49
N LYS A 35 -3.83 -2.26 -4.94
CA LYS A 35 -4.22 -2.63 -3.58
C LYS A 35 -3.05 -3.23 -2.81
N ASN A 36 -3.26 -3.44 -1.51
CA ASN A 36 -2.32 -4.10 -0.59
C ASN A 36 -0.95 -3.39 -0.51
N ILE A 37 -0.96 -2.06 -0.67
CA ILE A 37 0.25 -1.24 -0.52
C ILE A 37 0.60 -1.12 0.96
N HIS A 38 1.83 -1.51 1.30
CA HIS A 38 2.41 -1.32 2.61
C HIS A 38 3.22 -0.02 2.60
N LEU A 39 2.84 0.93 3.45
CA LEU A 39 3.35 2.29 3.45
C LEU A 39 4.07 2.57 4.78
N GLY A 40 5.33 2.99 4.69
CA GLY A 40 6.19 3.16 5.87
C GLY A 40 7.16 4.35 5.80
N PRO A 41 7.85 4.67 6.92
CA PRO A 41 7.86 3.89 8.17
C PRO A 41 6.64 4.12 9.06
N THR A 42 5.88 5.19 8.84
CA THR A 42 4.62 5.46 9.56
C THR A 42 3.54 5.85 8.58
N LEU A 43 2.27 5.65 8.95
CA LEU A 43 1.16 6.17 8.16
C LEU A 43 1.12 7.70 8.24
N PRO A 44 0.71 8.40 7.17
CA PRO A 44 0.63 9.85 7.18
C PRO A 44 -0.27 10.40 8.27
N ALA A 45 0.27 11.27 9.13
CA ALA A 45 -0.44 11.86 10.26
C ALA A 45 -1.65 12.72 9.88
N PHE A 46 -1.76 13.16 8.62
CA PHE A 46 -2.91 13.90 8.12
C PHE A 46 -4.13 13.01 7.85
N LEU A 47 -3.99 11.68 7.89
CA LEU A 47 -5.11 10.75 7.76
C LEU A 47 -5.83 10.67 9.10
N SER A 48 -7.06 11.16 9.15
CA SER A 48 -7.93 10.93 10.30
C SER A 48 -8.25 9.43 10.42
N PRO A 49 -8.61 8.94 11.63
CA PRO A 49 -8.95 7.53 11.82
C PRO A 49 -10.02 7.01 10.84
N ASN A 50 -11.04 7.82 10.55
CA ASN A 50 -12.10 7.44 9.60
C ASN A 50 -11.58 7.33 8.16
N VAL A 51 -10.70 8.24 7.74
CA VAL A 51 -10.10 8.20 6.40
C VAL A 51 -9.15 7.01 6.29
N ALA A 52 -8.32 6.77 7.31
CA ALA A 52 -7.45 5.60 7.36
C ALA A 52 -8.25 4.29 7.25
N LYS A 53 -9.38 4.17 7.96
CA LYS A 53 -10.27 3.02 7.86
C LYS A 53 -10.81 2.81 6.43
N VAL A 54 -11.22 3.88 5.75
CA VAL A 54 -11.68 3.80 4.35
C VAL A 54 -10.55 3.31 3.42
N LEU A 55 -9.31 3.72 3.66
CA LEU A 55 -8.16 3.27 2.87
C LEU A 55 -7.83 1.79 3.11
N VAL A 56 -7.92 1.33 4.36
CA VAL A 56 -7.76 -0.09 4.71
C VAL A 56 -8.88 -0.91 4.07
N ASP A 57 -10.14 -0.54 4.30
CA ASP A 57 -11.31 -1.34 3.89
C ASP A 57 -11.42 -1.45 2.34
N ASN A 58 -11.08 -0.39 1.59
CA ASN A 58 -11.25 -0.37 0.14
C ASN A 58 -9.99 -0.78 -0.65
N PHE A 59 -8.80 -0.48 -0.11
CA PHE A 59 -7.54 -0.62 -0.84
C PHE A 59 -6.52 -1.53 -0.15
N GLY A 60 -6.78 -2.01 1.07
CA GLY A 60 -5.84 -2.86 1.81
C GLY A 60 -4.55 -2.14 2.19
N ILE A 61 -4.60 -0.81 2.38
CA ILE A 61 -3.42 -0.05 2.82
C ILE A 61 -2.95 -0.56 4.19
N GLY A 62 -1.68 -0.94 4.28
CA GLY A 62 -1.05 -1.46 5.49
C GLY A 62 0.14 -0.61 5.95
N GLY A 63 0.51 -0.76 7.23
CA GLY A 63 1.82 -0.33 7.72
C GLY A 63 2.87 -1.43 7.53
N ILE A 64 4.10 -1.17 7.95
CA ILE A 64 5.19 -2.16 7.99
C ILE A 64 5.40 -2.69 9.41
N THR A 65 6.03 -3.86 9.56
CA THR A 65 6.37 -4.45 10.85
C THR A 65 7.88 -4.58 11.04
N ASN A 66 8.39 -5.80 11.18
CA ASN A 66 9.81 -6.11 11.11
C ASN A 66 10.12 -6.79 9.77
N VAL A 67 11.41 -6.74 9.39
CA VAL A 67 11.87 -7.23 8.08
C VAL A 67 11.53 -8.70 7.87
N GLU A 68 11.66 -9.56 8.88
CA GLU A 68 11.45 -10.99 8.71
C GLU A 68 9.98 -11.33 8.43
N ASP A 69 9.06 -10.70 9.15
CA ASP A 69 7.62 -10.92 8.98
C ASP A 69 7.10 -10.29 7.69
N ASP A 70 7.55 -9.08 7.36
CA ASP A 70 7.19 -8.40 6.11
C ASP A 70 7.69 -9.19 4.89
N MET A 71 8.92 -9.73 4.94
CA MET A 71 9.46 -10.54 3.84
C MET A 71 8.70 -11.84 3.63
N LYS A 72 8.25 -12.52 4.70
CA LYS A 72 7.39 -13.70 4.57
C LYS A 72 6.06 -13.33 3.92
N MET A 73 5.42 -12.27 4.43
CA MET A 73 4.14 -11.79 3.91
C MET A 73 4.20 -11.47 2.40
N PHE A 74 5.24 -10.76 1.94
CA PHE A 74 5.36 -10.33 0.54
C PHE A 74 5.77 -11.43 -0.45
N MET A 75 6.32 -12.55 0.03
CA MET A 75 6.73 -13.66 -0.82
C MET A 75 5.66 -14.76 -0.92
N GLU A 76 4.68 -14.74 -0.01
CA GLU A 76 3.51 -15.64 0.00
C GLU A 76 2.30 -15.03 -0.73
N SER A 77 2.32 -13.72 -0.97
CA SER A 77 1.24 -12.92 -1.59
C SER A 77 1.17 -13.00 -3.11
#